data_AF-A0A948L0V6-F1
#
_entry.id   AF-A0A948L0V6-F1
#
_cell.length_a   1.000
_cell.length_b   1.000
_cell.length_c   1.000
_cell.angle_alpha   90.00
_cell.angle_beta   90.00
_cell.angle_gamma   90.00
#
_symmetry.space_group_name_H-M   'P 1'
#
loop_
_entity.id
_entity.type
_entity.pdbx_description
1 polymer ?
#
loop_
_entity_poly.entity_id
_entity_poly.type
_entity_poly.pdbx_seq_one_letter_code
_entity_poly.pdbx_strand_id
1 'polypeptide(L)'
;MATAPKQPQPTVASVDHLVDENGSRIDVPDGSAIKVAGEHEATVAATGPTNWWLYGVFGLAIVIALLFLMQMFNGAPGSDVQPGTPSAEPVVEPVAPTS
;
A
#
# COMPACT_ATOMS: atom_id res chain seq x y z
N MET A 1 24.89 -21.55 56.72
CA MET A 1 24.99 -21.70 55.25
C MET A 1 23.59 -21.53 54.69
N ALA A 2 23.32 -20.39 54.06
CA ALA A 2 21.99 -20.02 53.57
C ALA A 2 21.57 -20.90 52.39
N THR A 3 20.36 -21.45 52.45
CA THR A 3 19.68 -22.13 51.35
C THR A 3 19.24 -21.09 50.31
N ALA A 4 19.62 -21.28 49.05
CA ALA A 4 19.26 -20.39 47.95
C ALA A 4 17.72 -20.28 47.78
N PRO A 5 17.17 -19.10 47.39
CA PRO A 5 15.74 -18.94 47.22
C PRO A 5 15.23 -19.69 45.99
N LYS A 6 14.11 -20.40 46.16
CA LYS A 6 13.38 -21.12 45.10
C LYS A 6 12.98 -20.14 44.00
N GLN A 7 13.48 -20.34 42.78
CA GLN A 7 13.07 -19.53 41.62
C GLN A 7 11.55 -19.63 41.45
N PRO A 8 10.83 -18.52 41.25
CA PRO A 8 9.39 -18.55 40.99
C PRO A 8 9.15 -19.29 39.66
N GLN A 9 8.41 -20.40 39.72
CA GLN A 9 8.02 -21.12 38.51
C GLN A 9 7.00 -20.26 37.75
N PRO A 10 7.18 -20.08 36.42
CA PRO A 10 6.23 -19.33 35.62
C PRO A 10 4.86 -20.00 35.67
N THR A 11 3.82 -19.20 35.87
CA THR A 11 2.43 -19.67 35.77
C THR A 11 2.15 -20.00 34.32
N VAL A 12 2.18 -21.29 33.99
CA VAL A 12 1.84 -21.80 32.66
C VAL A 12 0.33 -22.06 32.59
N ALA A 13 -0.32 -21.64 31.51
CA ALA A 13 -1.69 -22.03 31.25
C ALA A 13 -1.69 -23.52 30.87
N SER A 14 -2.49 -24.34 31.55
CA SER A 14 -2.72 -25.74 31.18
C SER A 14 -3.69 -25.78 30.00
N VAL A 15 -3.16 -26.02 28.79
CA VAL A 15 -3.97 -26.15 27.57
C VAL A 15 -3.95 -27.60 27.14
N ASP A 16 -5.13 -28.22 26.98
CA ASP A 16 -5.23 -29.64 26.60
C ASP A 16 -4.74 -29.89 25.16
N HIS A 17 -5.06 -28.98 24.22
CA HIS A 17 -4.67 -29.06 22.82
C HIS A 17 -4.46 -27.68 22.20
N LEU A 18 -3.43 -27.55 21.37
CA LEU A 18 -3.22 -26.39 20.50
C LEU A 18 -3.83 -26.66 19.13
N VAL A 19 -4.52 -25.65 18.58
CA VAL A 19 -5.20 -25.72 17.28
C VAL A 19 -4.71 -24.56 16.42
N ASP A 20 -4.36 -24.83 15.16
CA ASP A 20 -3.94 -23.83 14.18
C ASP A 20 -5.13 -23.07 13.54
N GLU A 21 -4.83 -22.06 12.73
CA GLU A 21 -5.84 -21.26 12.00
C GLU A 21 -6.70 -22.07 11.02
N ASN A 22 -6.27 -23.28 10.66
CA ASN A 22 -6.96 -24.19 9.77
C ASN A 22 -7.72 -25.30 10.53
N GLY A 23 -7.75 -25.26 11.87
CA GLY A 23 -8.42 -26.25 12.71
C GLY A 23 -7.62 -27.54 12.95
N SER A 24 -6.34 -27.58 12.57
CA SER A 24 -5.46 -28.72 12.78
C SER A 24 -4.87 -28.73 14.19
N ARG A 25 -4.69 -29.94 14.75
CA ARG A 25 -4.03 -30.10 16.04
C ARG A 25 -2.52 -29.94 15.87
N ILE A 26 -1.93 -29.07 16.69
CA ILE A 26 -0.48 -28.91 16.77
C ILE A 26 0.01 -29.72 17.97
N ASP A 27 0.86 -30.70 17.71
CA ASP A 27 1.61 -31.40 18.75
C ASP A 27 2.87 -30.60 19.07
N VAL A 28 2.99 -30.13 20.32
CA VAL A 28 4.12 -29.30 20.75
C VAL A 28 4.78 -29.99 21.94
N PRO A 29 6.12 -30.20 21.90
CA PRO A 29 6.84 -30.84 23.00
C PRO A 29 6.60 -30.14 24.34
N ASP A 30 6.47 -30.96 25.39
CA ASP A 30 6.29 -30.49 26.77
C ASP A 30 7.42 -29.53 27.19
N GLY A 31 7.03 -28.38 27.74
CA GLY A 31 7.98 -27.35 28.18
C GLY A 31 8.59 -26.49 27.06
N SER A 32 8.05 -26.57 25.84
CA SER A 32 8.40 -25.65 24.77
C SER A 32 8.08 -24.20 25.15
N ALA A 33 9.07 -23.33 25.01
CA ALA A 33 8.84 -21.89 25.11
C ALA A 33 8.03 -21.44 23.90
N ILE A 34 6.93 -20.69 24.15
CA ILE A 34 6.22 -19.99 23.08
C ILE A 34 7.21 -19.04 22.41
N LYS A 35 7.64 -19.39 21.20
CA LYS A 35 8.42 -18.49 20.36
C LYS A 35 7.44 -17.55 19.68
N VAL A 36 7.66 -16.24 19.81
CA VAL A 36 7.03 -15.27 18.94
C VAL A 36 7.38 -15.68 17.51
N ALA A 37 6.38 -15.80 16.63
CA ALA A 37 6.58 -16.01 15.20
C ALA A 37 7.35 -14.79 14.65
N GLY A 38 8.68 -14.88 14.77
CA GLY A 38 9.58 -13.74 14.79
C GLY A 38 10.04 -13.28 13.42
N GLU A 39 9.48 -13.81 12.34
CA GLU A 39 9.84 -13.37 11.00
C GLU A 39 8.56 -12.99 10.30
N HIS A 40 8.27 -11.68 10.28
CA HIS A 40 7.37 -11.16 9.27
C HIS A 40 7.84 -11.72 7.93
N GLU A 41 6.99 -12.52 7.29
CA GLU A 41 7.33 -13.20 6.05
C GLU A 41 7.92 -12.19 5.06
N ALA A 42 9.02 -12.56 4.40
CA ALA A 42 9.63 -11.75 3.34
C ALA A 42 8.59 -11.32 2.27
N THR A 43 7.48 -12.05 2.18
CA THR A 43 6.27 -11.75 1.40
C THR A 43 5.69 -10.36 1.70
N VAL A 44 5.64 -9.92 2.97
CA VAL A 44 5.13 -8.58 3.35
C VAL A 44 6.06 -7.47 2.87
N ALA A 45 7.37 -7.72 2.86
CA ALA A 45 8.34 -6.76 2.35
C ALA A 45 8.28 -6.62 0.82
N ALA A 46 7.93 -7.69 0.11
CA ALA A 46 7.84 -7.72 -1.35
C ALA A 46 6.61 -6.98 -1.90
N THR A 47 5.47 -7.02 -1.21
CA THR A 47 4.25 -6.29 -1.60
C THR A 47 4.08 -4.96 -0.86
N GLY A 48 5.08 -4.59 -0.05
CA GLY A 48 5.06 -3.37 0.75
C GLY A 48 4.91 -2.11 -0.10
N PRO A 49 4.21 -1.06 0.40
CA PRO A 49 3.95 0.15 -0.36
C PRO A 49 5.21 0.85 -0.90
N THR A 50 6.33 0.68 -0.21
CA THR A 50 7.62 1.24 -0.60
C THR A 50 8.19 0.59 -1.87
N ASN A 51 7.91 -0.68 -2.14
CA ASN A 51 8.50 -1.41 -3.26
C ASN A 51 7.91 -0.98 -4.61
N TRP A 52 6.60 -0.81 -4.70
CA TRP A 52 5.93 -0.35 -5.93
C TRP A 52 5.99 1.17 -6.15
N TRP A 53 6.34 1.95 -5.12
CA TRP A 53 6.35 3.41 -5.18
C TRP A 53 7.26 3.96 -6.27
N LEU A 54 8.52 3.50 -6.33
CA LEU A 54 9.48 3.98 -7.33
C LEU A 54 9.05 3.63 -8.77
N TYR A 55 8.53 2.42 -8.98
CA TYR A 55 7.97 2.01 -10.27
C TYR A 55 6.75 2.84 -10.65
N GLY A 56 5.87 3.14 -9.69
CA GLY A 56 4.71 4.01 -9.88
C GLY A 56 5.08 5.44 -10.25
N VAL A 57 6.05 6.05 -9.55
CA VAL A 57 6.55 7.39 -9.85
C VAL A 57 7.20 7.43 -11.24
N PHE A 58 8.00 6.42 -11.58
CA PHE A 58 8.63 6.34 -12.90
C PHE A 58 7.59 6.17 -14.03
N GLY A 59 6.59 5.31 -13.83
CA GLY A 59 5.47 5.15 -14.75
C GLY A 59 4.67 6.44 -14.95
N LEU A 60 4.36 7.16 -13.85
CA LEU A 60 3.66 8.44 -13.91
C LEU A 60 4.48 9.49 -14.69
N ALA A 61 5.79 9.56 -14.47
CA ALA A 61 6.67 10.48 -15.20
C ALA A 61 6.64 10.23 -16.71
N ILE A 62 6.60 8.95 -17.14
CA ILE A 62 6.47 8.58 -18.56
C ILE A 62 5.14 9.06 -19.13
N VAL A 63 4.02 8.81 -18.43
CA VAL A 63 2.69 9.24 -18.89
C VAL A 63 2.64 10.76 -19.03
N ILE A 64 3.13 11.50 -18.05
CA ILE A 64 3.21 12.97 -18.10
C ILE A 64 4.04 13.41 -19.30
N ALA A 65 5.22 12.82 -19.53
CA ALA A 65 6.09 13.19 -20.65
C ALA A 65 5.42 12.95 -22.02
N LEU A 66 4.72 11.82 -22.18
CA LEU A 66 3.98 11.52 -23.40
C LEU A 66 2.83 12.49 -23.63
N LEU A 67 2.06 12.80 -22.58
CA LEU A 67 0.99 13.79 -22.65
C LEU A 67 1.54 15.18 -22.98
N PHE A 68 2.65 15.60 -22.36
CA PHE A 68 3.32 16.86 -22.66
C PHE A 68 3.80 16.94 -24.10
N LEU A 69 4.40 15.87 -24.61
CA LEU A 69 4.84 15.80 -26.00
C LEU A 69 3.66 15.95 -26.96
N MET A 70 2.55 15.26 -26.68
CA MET A 70 1.31 15.39 -27.45
C MET A 70 0.72 16.80 -27.37
N GLN A 71 0.74 17.44 -26.20
CA GLN A 71 0.27 18.82 -26.01
C GLN A 71 1.17 19.84 -26.73
N MET A 72 2.49 19.61 -26.78
CA MET A 72 3.41 20.49 -27.48
C MET A 72 3.19 20.48 -29.00
N PHE A 73 2.85 19.32 -29.57
CA PHE A 73 2.61 19.19 -31.01
C PHE A 73 1.18 19.56 -31.44
N ASN A 74 0.18 19.31 -30.62
CA ASN A 74 -1.23 19.58 -30.96
C ASN A 74 -1.77 20.90 -30.39
N GLY A 75 -0.94 21.65 -29.64
CA GLY A 75 -1.43 22.68 -28.72
C GLY A 75 -2.19 22.04 -27.56
N ALA A 76 -2.65 22.86 -26.60
CA ALA A 76 -3.61 22.45 -25.58
C ALA A 76 -5.00 22.96 -26.00
N PRO A 77 -5.81 22.17 -26.72
CA PRO A 77 -7.11 22.61 -27.17
C PRO A 77 -8.00 22.79 -25.93
N GLY A 78 -8.35 24.04 -25.61
CA GLY A 78 -9.19 24.39 -24.46
C GLY A 78 -8.51 25.19 -23.35
N SER A 79 -7.22 25.56 -23.48
CA SER A 79 -6.58 26.51 -22.55
C SER A 79 -6.44 27.93 -23.11
N ASP A 80 -7.06 28.22 -24.25
CA ASP A 80 -7.11 29.59 -24.77
C ASP A 80 -7.95 30.45 -23.84
N VAL A 81 -7.30 31.41 -23.21
CA VAL A 81 -7.94 32.42 -22.38
C VAL A 81 -8.81 33.28 -23.30
N GLN A 82 -10.12 33.38 -23.03
CA GLN A 82 -10.97 34.24 -23.84
C GLN A 82 -10.46 35.69 -23.75
N PRO A 83 -10.36 36.44 -24.87
CA PRO A 83 -9.92 37.83 -24.85
C PRO A 83 -10.79 38.66 -23.89
N GLY A 84 -10.22 39.07 -22.75
CA GLY A 84 -10.90 39.89 -21.75
C GLY A 84 -11.38 39.17 -20.49
N THR A 85 -11.17 37.87 -20.32
CA THR A 85 -11.48 37.14 -19.05
C THR A 85 -10.28 36.30 -18.61
N PRO A 86 -10.03 36.08 -17.30
CA PRO A 86 -8.95 35.20 -16.83
C PRO A 86 -9.36 33.71 -16.80
N SER A 87 -10.47 33.34 -17.44
CA SER A 87 -11.04 31.98 -17.39
C SER A 87 -10.84 31.28 -18.74
N ALA A 88 -10.26 30.09 -18.71
CA ALA A 88 -10.24 29.18 -19.86
C ALA A 88 -11.49 28.30 -19.79
N GLU A 89 -12.52 28.68 -20.55
CA GLU A 89 -13.77 27.92 -20.66
C GLU A 89 -13.93 27.36 -22.08
N PRO A 90 -14.62 26.21 -22.26
CA PRO A 90 -14.92 25.68 -23.58
C PRO A 90 -15.69 26.72 -24.42
N VAL A 91 -15.16 27.07 -25.60
CA VAL A 91 -15.86 27.95 -26.55
C VAL A 91 -17.11 27.24 -27.04
N VAL A 92 -18.28 27.72 -26.59
CA VAL A 92 -19.58 27.29 -27.14
C VAL A 92 -19.75 27.98 -28.49
N GLU A 93 -19.79 27.21 -29.57
CA GLU A 93 -20.10 27.73 -30.91
C GLU A 93 -21.51 28.36 -30.90
N PRO A 94 -21.71 29.58 -31.43
CA PRO A 94 -23.05 30.15 -31.57
C PRO A 94 -23.87 29.30 -32.52
N VAL A 95 -25.05 28.85 -32.08
CA VAL A 95 -26.02 28.15 -32.94
C VAL A 95 -26.34 29.06 -34.14
N ALA A 96 -26.04 28.59 -35.35
CA ALA A 96 -26.32 29.33 -36.57
C ALA A 96 -27.84 29.57 -36.70
N PRO A 97 -28.29 30.78 -37.08
CA PRO A 97 -29.70 31.03 -37.29
C PRO A 97 -30.21 30.17 -38.44
N THR A 98 -31.21 29.34 -38.17
CA THR A 98 -31.97 28.63 -39.19
C THR A 98 -32.62 29.66 -40.12
N SER A 99 -32.23 29.64 -41.40
CA SER A 99 -32.90 30.39 -42.47
C SER A 99 -34.11 29.61 -42.97
#